data_AF-A0A8J6EFK8-F1
#
_entry.id   AF-A0A8J6EFK8-F1
#
_cell.length_a   1.000
_cell.length_b   1.000
_cell.length_c   1.000
_cell.angle_alpha   90.00
_cell.angle_beta   90.00
_cell.angle_gamma   90.00
#
_symmetry.space_group_name_H-M   'P 1'
#
loop_
_entity.id
_entity.type
_entity.pdbx_description
1 polymer ?
#
loop_
_entity_poly.entity_id
_entity_poly.type
_entity_poly.pdbx_seq_one_letter_code
_entity_poly.pdbx_strand_id
1 'polypeptide(L)'
;MKAQSLLCLQEIFPAVQAAEKAVSRDPKFVEAWQTLGRAQLGLGEIAMAVRSFQIGIHICPSNKELWEEDLTWARRLLQQKKDTEATEVVKRNQMDIRVEQALIPDYDFESDEVVAACDAISQIQKVAAAGGKTIVVSSSGKVSNQEPTTDDASTSEESKLFIKAR
;
A
#
# COMPACT_ATOMS: atom_id res chain seq x y z
N MET A 1 -3.30 -27.23 -27.66
CA MET A 1 -4.55 -27.09 -26.86
C MET A 1 -4.89 -25.61 -26.67
N LYS A 2 -6.18 -25.20 -26.65
CA LYS A 2 -6.59 -23.78 -26.50
C LYS A 2 -5.96 -23.10 -25.27
N ALA A 3 -5.84 -23.81 -24.16
CA ALA A 3 -5.22 -23.27 -22.95
C ALA A 3 -3.73 -22.91 -23.16
N GLN A 4 -2.98 -23.71 -23.91
CA GLN A 4 -1.56 -23.43 -24.18
C GLN A 4 -1.38 -22.16 -25.00
N SER A 5 -2.22 -21.94 -26.03
CA SER A 5 -2.19 -20.69 -26.80
C SER A 5 -2.52 -19.49 -25.93
N LEU A 6 -3.49 -19.62 -25.01
CA LEU A 6 -3.85 -18.54 -24.07
C LEU A 6 -2.71 -18.24 -23.08
N LEU A 7 -1.96 -19.27 -22.64
CA LEU A 7 -0.75 -19.06 -21.83
C LEU A 7 0.33 -18.29 -22.59
N CYS A 8 0.55 -18.60 -23.87
CA CYS A 8 1.51 -17.85 -24.70
C CYS A 8 1.07 -16.39 -24.92
N LEU A 9 -0.24 -16.13 -24.92
CA LEU A 9 -0.82 -14.78 -24.98
C LEU A 9 -0.89 -14.09 -23.61
N GLN A 10 -0.41 -14.74 -22.54
CA GLN A 10 -0.47 -14.27 -21.17
C GLN A 10 -1.90 -14.04 -20.62
N GLU A 11 -2.90 -14.62 -21.29
CA GLU A 11 -4.29 -14.64 -20.83
C GLU A 11 -4.50 -15.78 -19.81
N ILE A 12 -3.97 -15.57 -18.60
CA ILE A 12 -3.91 -16.59 -17.55
C ILE A 12 -5.30 -17.12 -17.14
N PHE A 13 -6.24 -16.23 -16.86
CA PHE A 13 -7.57 -16.64 -16.38
C PHE A 13 -8.36 -17.44 -17.44
N PRO A 14 -8.46 -16.99 -18.71
CA PRO A 14 -8.99 -17.81 -19.79
C PRO A 14 -8.24 -19.14 -19.98
N ALA A 15 -6.92 -19.16 -19.80
CA ALA A 15 -6.13 -20.39 -19.92
C ALA A 15 -6.52 -21.44 -18.86
N VAL A 16 -6.70 -21.03 -17.60
CA VAL A 16 -7.19 -21.91 -16.53
C VAL A 16 -8.55 -22.49 -16.90
N GLN A 17 -9.52 -21.66 -17.29
CA GLN A 17 -10.86 -22.14 -17.65
C GLN A 17 -10.84 -23.11 -18.83
N ALA A 18 -9.99 -22.86 -19.83
CA ALA A 18 -9.83 -23.74 -20.97
C ALA A 18 -9.18 -25.08 -20.56
N ALA A 19 -8.24 -25.05 -19.61
CA ALA A 19 -7.58 -26.24 -19.10
C ALA A 19 -8.50 -27.08 -18.21
N GLU A 20 -9.28 -26.47 -17.32
CA GLU A 20 -10.29 -27.14 -16.51
C GLU A 20 -11.35 -27.83 -17.36
N LYS A 21 -11.80 -27.18 -18.43
CA LYS A 21 -12.71 -27.78 -19.41
C LYS A 21 -12.09 -28.98 -20.11
N ALA A 22 -10.81 -28.92 -20.46
CA ALA A 22 -10.12 -30.05 -21.09
C ALA A 22 -10.01 -31.25 -20.15
N VAL A 23 -9.60 -31.01 -18.90
CA VAL A 23 -9.53 -32.03 -17.85
C VAL A 23 -10.90 -32.62 -17.52
N SER A 24 -11.95 -31.80 -17.50
CA SER A 24 -13.32 -32.27 -17.27
C SER A 24 -13.85 -33.15 -18.41
N ARG A 25 -13.36 -32.93 -19.63
CA ARG A 25 -13.73 -33.72 -20.81
C ARG A 25 -12.97 -35.02 -20.89
N ASP A 26 -11.67 -34.99 -20.62
CA ASP A 26 -10.83 -36.17 -20.54
C ASP A 26 -9.93 -36.11 -19.29
N PRO A 27 -10.35 -36.77 -18.20
CA PRO A 27 -9.56 -36.82 -16.97
C PRO A 27 -8.23 -37.56 -17.11
N LYS A 28 -8.02 -38.35 -18.17
CA LYS A 28 -6.78 -39.09 -18.41
C LYS A 28 -5.80 -38.32 -19.29
N PHE A 29 -6.16 -37.11 -19.73
CA PHE A 29 -5.31 -36.30 -20.59
C PHE A 29 -4.22 -35.58 -19.79
N VAL A 30 -3.02 -36.15 -19.79
CA VAL A 30 -1.88 -35.72 -18.96
C VAL A 30 -1.45 -34.29 -19.30
N GLU A 31 -1.37 -33.95 -20.58
CA GLU A 31 -0.96 -32.63 -21.05
C GLU A 31 -1.97 -31.54 -20.63
N ALA A 32 -3.25 -31.89 -20.46
CA ALA A 32 -4.23 -30.95 -19.90
C ALA A 32 -4.01 -30.69 -18.41
N TRP A 33 -3.67 -31.71 -17.63
CA TRP A 33 -3.30 -31.54 -16.21
C TRP A 33 -2.01 -30.73 -16.05
N GLN A 34 -1.02 -30.98 -16.89
CA GLN A 34 0.22 -30.18 -16.94
C GLN A 34 -0.09 -28.71 -17.29
N THR A 35 -0.89 -28.48 -18.33
CA THR A 35 -1.27 -27.13 -18.75
C THR A 35 -2.10 -26.42 -17.67
N LEU A 36 -2.99 -27.14 -16.99
CA LEU A 36 -3.79 -26.61 -15.87
C LEU A 36 -2.88 -26.17 -14.72
N GLY A 37 -1.90 -27.00 -14.33
CA GLY A 37 -0.94 -26.67 -13.29
C GLY A 37 -0.11 -25.41 -13.66
N ARG A 38 0.39 -25.32 -14.90
CA ARG A 38 1.12 -24.14 -15.38
C ARG A 38 0.25 -22.88 -15.38
N ALA A 39 -1.01 -22.99 -15.78
CA ALA A 39 -1.95 -21.87 -15.73
C ALA A 39 -2.28 -21.42 -14.31
N GLN A 40 -2.43 -22.37 -13.37
CA GLN A 40 -2.63 -22.09 -11.95
C GLN A 40 -1.42 -21.41 -11.32
N LEU A 41 -0.19 -21.78 -11.72
CA LEU A 41 1.01 -21.05 -11.31
C LEU A 41 1.03 -19.62 -11.84
N GLY A 42 0.63 -19.41 -13.08
CA GLY A 42 0.45 -18.06 -13.65
C GLY A 42 -0.58 -17.23 -12.89
N LEU A 43 -1.57 -17.87 -12.25
CA LEU A 43 -2.59 -17.19 -11.44
C LEU A 43 -2.13 -16.92 -9.99
N GLY A 44 -1.03 -17.56 -9.54
CA GLY A 44 -0.55 -17.49 -8.16
C GLY A 44 -1.10 -18.60 -7.24
N GLU A 45 -1.92 -19.51 -7.78
CA GLU A 45 -2.53 -20.62 -7.04
C GLU A 45 -1.59 -21.83 -6.96
N ILE A 46 -0.45 -21.65 -6.29
CA ILE A 46 0.65 -22.62 -6.25
C ILE A 46 0.22 -23.98 -5.67
N ALA A 47 -0.60 -23.97 -4.61
CA ALA A 47 -1.07 -25.20 -3.99
C ALA A 47 -1.97 -26.04 -4.93
N MET A 48 -2.82 -25.37 -5.71
CA MET A 48 -3.66 -26.03 -6.71
C MET A 48 -2.80 -26.59 -7.84
N ALA A 49 -1.80 -25.83 -8.30
CA ALA A 49 -0.88 -26.29 -9.34
C ALA A 49 -0.14 -27.58 -8.94
N VAL A 50 0.38 -27.65 -7.71
CA VAL A 50 1.01 -28.86 -7.18
C VAL A 50 0.07 -30.07 -7.26
N ARG A 51 -1.21 -29.90 -6.89
CA ARG A 51 -2.21 -30.96 -6.98
C ARG A 51 -2.45 -31.38 -8.44
N SER A 52 -2.58 -30.43 -9.36
CA SER A 52 -2.77 -30.72 -10.78
C SER A 52 -1.61 -31.52 -11.37
N PHE A 53 -0.36 -31.17 -11.04
CA PHE A 53 0.81 -31.93 -11.45
C PHE A 53 0.87 -33.32 -10.82
N GLN A 54 0.53 -33.46 -9.54
CA GLN A 54 0.45 -34.77 -8.87
C GLN A 54 -0.56 -35.69 -9.56
N ILE A 55 -1.70 -35.16 -10.02
CA ILE A 55 -2.69 -35.94 -10.76
C ILE A 55 -2.13 -36.35 -12.13
N GLY A 56 -1.50 -35.43 -12.88
CA GLY A 56 -0.84 -35.75 -14.14
C GLY A 56 0.21 -36.85 -14.02
N ILE A 57 1.01 -36.80 -12.95
CA ILE A 57 2.01 -37.82 -12.59
C ILE A 57 1.36 -39.16 -12.26
N HIS A 58 0.24 -39.15 -11.52
CA HIS A 58 -0.46 -40.39 -11.18
C HIS A 58 -1.00 -41.10 -12.43
N ILE A 59 -1.42 -40.33 -13.44
CA ILE A 59 -1.90 -40.86 -14.72
C ILE A 59 -0.74 -41.37 -15.58
N CYS A 60 0.36 -40.62 -15.67
CA CYS A 60 1.54 -40.99 -16.45
C CYS A 60 2.84 -40.78 -15.65
N PRO A 61 3.25 -41.78 -14.84
CA PRO A 61 4.43 -41.68 -14.00
C PRO A 61 5.74 -41.57 -14.79
N SER A 62 5.74 -41.98 -16.06
CA SER A 62 6.92 -41.96 -16.94
C SER A 62 7.26 -40.58 -17.49
N ASN A 63 6.37 -39.58 -17.33
CA ASN A 63 6.65 -38.22 -17.80
C ASN A 63 7.62 -37.51 -16.85
N LYS A 64 8.90 -37.46 -17.25
CA LYS A 64 9.97 -36.83 -16.46
C LYS A 64 9.80 -35.32 -16.30
N GLU A 65 9.27 -34.62 -17.31
CA GLU A 65 9.08 -33.17 -17.28
C GLU A 65 8.18 -32.77 -16.09
N LEU A 66 7.10 -33.52 -15.87
CA LEU A 66 6.20 -33.29 -14.74
C LEU A 66 6.90 -33.43 -13.38
N TRP A 67 7.84 -34.38 -13.24
CA TRP A 67 8.56 -34.63 -11.99
C TRP A 67 9.69 -33.62 -11.77
N GLU A 68 10.54 -33.46 -12.78
CA GLU A 68 11.83 -32.76 -12.69
C GLU A 68 11.70 -31.25 -12.87
N GLU A 69 10.70 -30.80 -13.63
CA GLU A 69 10.49 -29.38 -13.92
C GLU A 69 9.25 -28.83 -13.21
N ASP A 70 8.06 -29.31 -13.57
CA ASP A 70 6.81 -28.66 -13.14
C ASP A 70 6.55 -28.81 -11.63
N LEU A 71 6.61 -30.04 -11.10
CA LEU A 71 6.32 -30.32 -9.70
C LEU A 71 7.39 -29.77 -8.75
N THR A 72 8.66 -29.92 -9.10
CA THR A 72 9.80 -29.37 -8.36
C THR A 72 9.73 -27.86 -8.29
N TRP A 73 9.45 -27.19 -9.42
CA TRP A 73 9.29 -25.74 -9.45
C TRP A 73 8.11 -25.27 -8.60
N ALA A 74 6.94 -25.92 -8.74
CA ALA A 74 5.76 -25.60 -7.95
C ALA A 74 5.98 -25.76 -6.44
N ARG A 75 6.68 -26.83 -6.01
CA ARG A 75 7.04 -27.04 -4.59
C ARG A 75 8.02 -25.99 -4.08
N ARG A 76 9.02 -25.63 -4.89
CA ARG A 76 9.99 -24.58 -4.53
C ARG A 76 9.28 -23.25 -4.31
N LEU A 77 8.38 -22.86 -5.21
CA LEU A 77 7.58 -21.65 -5.06
C LEU A 77 6.69 -21.70 -3.81
N LEU A 78 6.07 -22.85 -3.52
CA LEU A 78 5.26 -23.01 -2.33
C LEU A 78 6.07 -22.84 -1.05
N GLN A 79 7.30 -23.37 -1.02
CA GLN A 79 8.20 -23.22 0.11
C GLN A 79 8.63 -21.76 0.28
N GLN A 80 9.03 -21.09 -0.81
CA GLN A 80 9.39 -19.67 -0.78
C GLN A 80 8.23 -18.81 -0.24
N LYS A 81 6.99 -19.08 -0.67
CA LYS A 81 5.81 -18.37 -0.15
C LYS A 81 5.65 -18.54 1.37
N LYS A 82 5.78 -19.77 1.88
CA LYS A 82 5.72 -20.05 3.33
C LYS A 82 6.84 -19.36 4.09
N ASP A 83 8.06 -19.38 3.54
CA ASP A 83 9.20 -18.72 4.17
C ASP A 83 9.01 -17.20 4.21
N THR A 84 8.50 -16.59 3.13
CA THR A 84 8.18 -15.17 3.11
C THR A 84 7.12 -14.81 4.14
N GLU A 85 6.02 -15.57 4.19
CA GLU A 85 4.94 -15.36 5.18
C GLU A 85 5.48 -15.50 6.62
N ALA A 86 6.32 -16.50 6.88
CA ALA A 86 6.94 -16.69 8.19
C ALA A 86 7.84 -15.50 8.57
N THR A 87 8.66 -15.00 7.64
CA THR A 87 9.52 -13.84 7.90
C THR A 87 8.72 -12.56 8.12
N GLU A 88 7.60 -12.38 7.43
CA GLU A 88 6.71 -11.23 7.64
C GLU A 88 6.06 -11.26 9.01
N VAL A 89 5.59 -12.43 9.46
CA VAL A 89 5.03 -12.62 10.81
C VAL A 89 6.09 -12.30 11.88
N VAL A 90 7.32 -12.80 11.73
CA VAL A 90 8.40 -12.50 12.67
C VAL A 90 8.71 -11.00 12.72
N LYS A 91 8.78 -10.33 11.56
CA LYS A 91 9.01 -8.88 11.50
C LYS A 91 7.88 -8.10 12.15
N ARG A 92 6.63 -8.49 11.90
CA ARG A 92 5.45 -7.86 12.50
C ARG A 92 5.46 -8.00 14.01
N ASN A 93 5.66 -9.22 14.51
CA ASN A 93 5.78 -9.48 15.94
C ASN A 93 6.94 -8.72 16.59
N GLN A 94 8.08 -8.60 15.90
CA GLN A 94 9.21 -7.83 16.42
C GLN A 94 8.95 -6.31 16.42
N MET A 95 8.15 -5.81 15.48
CA MET A 95 7.68 -4.42 15.51
C MET A 95 6.73 -4.20 16.68
N ASP A 96 5.80 -5.13 16.92
CA ASP A 96 4.85 -5.06 18.04
C ASP A 96 5.58 -5.10 19.40
N ILE A 97 6.59 -5.97 19.55
CA ILE A 97 7.46 -6.00 20.74
C ILE A 97 8.21 -4.67 20.95
N ARG A 98 8.69 -4.05 19.86
CA ARG A 98 9.35 -2.73 19.95
C ARG A 98 8.39 -1.63 20.35
N VAL A 99 7.14 -1.69 19.90
CA VAL A 99 6.08 -0.75 20.30
C VAL A 99 5.72 -0.95 21.78
N GLU A 100 5.62 -2.18 22.27
CA GLU A 100 5.41 -2.46 23.70
C GLU A 100 6.57 -1.98 24.57
N GLN A 101 7.81 -2.12 24.11
CA GLN A 101 8.99 -1.57 24.81
C GLN A 101 9.06 -0.04 24.74
N ALA A 102 8.48 0.56 23.72
CA ALA A 102 8.31 2.01 23.58
C ALA A 102 6.98 2.47 24.21
N LEU A 103 6.64 1.92 25.38
CA LEU A 103 5.57 2.43 26.22
C LEU A 103 5.82 3.93 26.39
N ILE A 104 4.94 4.75 25.82
CA ILE A 104 4.98 6.20 25.93
C ILE A 104 5.05 6.47 27.44
N PRO A 105 6.12 7.13 27.94
CA PRO A 105 6.17 7.47 29.36
C PRO A 105 4.89 8.21 29.69
N ASP A 106 4.24 7.90 30.82
CA ASP A 106 3.07 8.62 31.30
C ASP A 106 3.43 10.09 31.38
N TYR A 107 3.14 10.82 30.29
CA TYR A 107 3.59 12.18 30.10
C TYR A 107 2.64 13.02 30.92
N ASP A 108 3.07 13.34 32.14
CA ASP A 108 2.32 14.18 33.04
C ASP A 108 2.17 15.55 32.38
N PHE A 109 0.95 15.83 31.90
CA PHE A 109 0.62 17.05 31.17
C PHE A 109 0.79 18.29 32.07
N GLU A 110 0.87 18.09 33.39
CA GLU A 110 1.16 19.12 34.39
C GLU A 110 2.67 19.24 34.72
N SER A 111 3.54 18.53 33.99
CA SER A 111 4.98 18.68 34.17
C SER A 111 5.42 20.13 33.95
N ASP A 112 6.34 20.59 34.79
CA ASP A 112 6.83 21.98 34.81
C ASP A 112 7.33 22.47 33.43
N GLU A 113 7.80 21.55 32.58
CA GLU A 113 8.25 21.83 31.21
C GLU A 113 7.10 22.24 30.27
N VAL A 114 5.92 21.61 30.38
CA VAL A 114 4.74 21.92 29.56
C VAL A 114 4.13 23.25 30.00
N VAL A 115 4.06 23.48 31.31
CA VAL A 115 3.58 24.75 31.89
C VAL A 115 4.48 25.92 31.46
N ALA A 116 5.80 25.75 31.54
CA ALA A 116 6.76 26.75 31.08
C ALA A 116 6.65 27.05 29.58
N ALA A 117 6.40 26.03 28.75
CA ALA A 117 6.18 26.21 27.32
C ALA A 117 4.89 26.99 27.04
N CYS A 118 3.79 26.68 27.74
CA CYS A 118 2.53 27.41 27.64
C CYS A 118 2.66 28.87 28.09
N ASP A 119 3.39 29.13 29.17
CA ASP A 119 3.68 30.48 29.64
C ASP A 119 4.51 31.28 28.64
N ALA A 120 5.52 30.65 28.03
CA ALA A 120 6.32 31.28 26.99
C ALA A 120 5.46 31.65 25.77
N ILE A 121 4.57 30.75 25.33
CA ILE A 121 3.65 31.02 24.21
C ILE A 121 2.68 32.16 24.56
N SER A 122 2.14 32.17 25.77
CA SER A 122 1.26 33.23 26.27
C SER A 122 1.97 34.59 26.29
N GLN A 123 3.22 34.63 26.75
CA GLN A 123 4.04 35.84 26.75
C GLN A 123 4.34 36.33 25.33
N ILE A 124 4.67 35.43 24.40
CA ILE A 124 4.91 35.78 22.98
C ILE A 124 3.63 36.34 22.34
N GLN A 125 2.47 35.74 22.60
CA GLN A 125 1.19 36.23 22.10
C GLN A 125 0.81 37.59 22.71
N LYS A 126 1.12 37.80 23.99
CA LYS A 126 0.88 39.07 24.69
C LYS A 126 1.78 40.19 24.16
N VAL A 127 3.04 39.88 23.85
CA VAL A 127 3.98 40.81 23.21
C VAL A 127 3.59 41.08 21.76
N ALA A 128 3.13 40.07 21.02
CA ALA A 128 2.62 40.23 19.65
C ALA A 128 1.30 41.03 19.59
N ALA A 129 0.44 40.91 20.60
CA ALA A 129 -0.79 41.70 20.73
C ALA A 129 -0.52 43.16 21.16
N ALA A 130 0.59 43.42 21.88
CA ALA A 130 1.01 44.77 22.26
C ALA A 130 1.79 45.49 21.14
N GLY A 131 2.49 44.73 20.28
CA GLY A 131 3.16 45.23 19.09
C GLY A 131 2.25 45.22 17.87
N GLY A 132 1.24 46.10 17.85
CA GLY A 132 0.36 46.29 16.69
C GLY A 132 1.12 46.73 15.44
N LYS A 133 1.76 45.80 14.74
CA LYS A 133 2.29 45.99 13.39
C LYS A 133 1.24 45.50 12.40
N THR A 134 0.32 46.39 12.04
CA THR A 134 -0.58 46.20 10.92
C THR A 134 0.23 46.32 9.63
N ILE A 135 0.55 45.19 8.99
CA ILE A 135 1.15 45.17 7.66
C ILE A 135 0.01 45.20 6.65
N VAL A 136 -0.19 46.36 6.00
CA VAL A 136 -1.16 46.50 4.90
C VAL A 136 -0.46 46.15 3.60
N VAL A 137 -0.91 45.08 2.94
CA VAL A 137 -0.45 44.66 1.62
C VAL A 137 -1.48 45.11 0.58
N SER A 138 -1.08 46.02 -0.32
CA SER A 138 -1.91 46.44 -1.46
C SER A 138 -1.67 45.54 -2.67
N SER A 139 -2.70 45.35 -3.50
CA SER A 139 -2.82 44.36 -4.59
C SER A 139 -1.87 44.54 -5.79
N SER A 140 -0.83 45.37 -5.68
CA SER A 140 0.21 45.54 -6.71
C SER A 140 1.63 45.16 -6.23
N GLY A 141 1.74 44.40 -5.12
CA GLY A 141 2.99 43.72 -4.77
C GLY A 141 4.17 44.62 -4.41
N LYS A 142 3.91 45.82 -3.87
CA LYS A 142 4.95 46.66 -3.26
C LYS A 142 4.66 46.88 -1.78
N VAL A 143 5.51 46.30 -0.92
CA VAL A 143 5.45 46.45 0.54
C VAL A 143 6.23 47.70 0.91
N SER A 144 5.59 48.64 1.62
CA SER A 144 6.27 49.80 2.21
C SER A 144 5.84 49.94 3.67
N ASN A 145 6.82 50.15 4.56
CA ASN A 145 6.58 50.42 5.97
C ASN A 145 6.48 51.94 6.15
N GLN A 146 5.34 52.44 6.61
CA GLN A 146 5.21 53.82 7.08
C GLN A 146 4.65 53.83 8.51
N GLU A 147 5.26 54.67 9.35
CA GLU A 147 4.77 55.02 10.69
C GLU A 147 3.58 55.98 10.60
N PRO A 148 2.68 56.00 11.60
CA PRO A 148 1.41 56.70 11.48
C PRO A 148 1.58 58.19 11.79
N THR A 149 1.22 59.05 10.83
CA THR A 149 0.74 60.38 11.15
C THR A 149 -0.78 60.36 11.11
N THR A 150 -1.33 60.84 12.21
CA THR A 150 -2.74 61.09 12.49
C THR A 150 -3.44 61.80 11.34
N ASP A 151 -4.61 61.32 10.93
CA ASP A 151 -5.87 62.06 11.02
C ASP A 151 -6.94 61.46 10.10
N ASP A 152 -8.07 61.18 10.74
CA ASP A 152 -9.45 61.34 10.30
C ASP A 152 -9.95 61.00 8.88
N ALA A 153 -11.19 60.52 8.94
CA ALA A 153 -12.26 60.70 7.95
C ALA A 153 -12.41 59.63 6.86
N SER A 154 -13.43 58.81 7.10
CA SER A 154 -14.60 58.62 6.21
C SER A 154 -14.46 57.74 4.97
N THR A 155 -15.43 56.82 4.87
CA THR A 155 -16.12 56.36 3.63
C THR A 155 -15.24 55.58 2.62
N SER A 156 -15.69 54.58 1.89
CA SER A 156 -16.99 53.95 1.66
C SER A 156 -16.67 52.55 1.09
N GLU A 157 -17.68 51.70 1.10
CA GLU A 157 -17.93 50.50 0.30
C GLU A 157 -16.94 50.15 -0.84
N GLU A 158 -16.60 48.86 -0.98
CA GLU A 158 -17.17 48.05 -2.07
C GLU A 158 -16.66 46.59 -2.13
N SER A 159 -17.64 45.70 -2.27
CA SER A 159 -17.62 44.44 -3.03
C SER A 159 -16.72 43.27 -2.56
N LYS A 160 -17.36 42.36 -1.83
CA LYS A 160 -16.94 40.96 -1.64
C LYS A 160 -17.07 40.19 -2.97
N LEU A 161 -15.99 39.53 -3.40
CA LEU A 161 -16.04 38.41 -4.34
C LEU A 161 -15.20 37.26 -3.75
N PHE A 162 -15.87 36.34 -3.06
CA PHE A 162 -15.28 35.09 -2.58
C PHE A 162 -15.36 34.04 -3.70
N ILE A 163 -14.24 33.40 -4.03
CA ILE A 163 -14.21 32.19 -4.87
C ILE A 163 -13.97 30.99 -3.97
N LYS A 164 -14.91 30.03 -4.00
CA LYS A 164 -14.91 28.78 -3.25
C LYS A 164 -13.98 27.77 -3.92
N ALA A 165 -13.02 27.21 -3.19
CA ALA A 165 -12.18 26.10 -3.64
C ALA A 165 -12.91 24.75 -3.45
N ARG A 166 -12.60 23.80 -4.34
CA ARG A 166 -13.14 22.44 -4.39
C ARG A 166 -12.59 21.55 -3.28
#